data_AF-A0ABD6WL40-F1
#
_entry.id   AF-A0ABD6WL40-F1
#
_cell.length_a   1.000
_cell.length_b   1.000
_cell.length_c   1.000
_cell.angle_alpha   90.00
_cell.angle_beta   90.00
_cell.angle_gamma   90.00
#
_symmetry.space_group_name_H-M   'P 1'
#
loop_
_entity.id
_entity.type
_entity.pdbx_description
1 polymer ?
#
loop_
_entity_poly.entity_id
_entity_poly.type
_entity_poly.pdbx_seq_one_letter_code
_entity_poly.pdbx_strand_id
1 'polypeptide(L)'
;MHYSVNDIPAEVLVLAPERDGEQLDLEPYTGIEVTLLDPTYAPVSTSGFVVSVDQDSLTLEWPEETVLTAPGVWRIVPVLVSQTGPRLTLSAVPVVVEQRSGWHSLASARASEWADAPLDDVQLYTVLEAAREQCEEFAPAYSGTVPTRYRQAQLVQARALWQSVKSNGQSQIGGEGFAVTVFPMDWSVKRLLRPLRGRPVAT
;
A
#
# COMPACT_ATOMS: atom_id res chain seq x y z
N MET A 1 -6.17 -5.51 -1.32
CA MET A 1 -7.48 -5.02 -0.85
C MET A 1 -7.30 -3.59 -0.36
N HIS A 2 -8.28 -2.72 -0.62
CA HIS A 2 -8.15 -1.28 -0.35
C HIS A 2 -9.44 -0.72 0.27
N TYR A 3 -9.28 0.18 1.24
CA TYR A 3 -10.35 0.90 1.93
C TYR A 3 -9.97 2.36 2.16
N SER A 4 -10.93 3.18 2.59
CA SER A 4 -10.68 4.52 3.10
C SER A 4 -10.57 4.52 4.62
N VAL A 5 -9.91 5.54 5.18
CA VAL A 5 -9.92 5.80 6.62
C VAL A 5 -11.37 5.93 7.12
N ASN A 6 -11.66 5.22 8.21
CA ASN A 6 -12.97 5.07 8.85
C ASN A 6 -14.02 4.25 8.10
N ASP A 7 -13.64 3.53 7.03
CA ASP A 7 -14.55 2.55 6.44
C ASP A 7 -14.78 1.37 7.39
N ILE A 8 -15.99 0.81 7.34
CA ILE A 8 -16.36 -0.46 7.98
C ILE A 8 -16.60 -1.45 6.83
N PRO A 9 -15.63 -2.33 6.54
CA PRO A 9 -15.79 -3.27 5.43
C PRO A 9 -16.93 -4.25 5.70
N ALA A 10 -17.86 -4.36 4.76
CA ALA A 10 -18.96 -5.33 4.84
C ALA A 10 -18.62 -6.68 4.18
N GLU A 11 -17.49 -6.75 3.47
CA GLU A 11 -17.08 -7.93 2.72
C GLU A 11 -16.42 -8.97 3.65
N VAL A 12 -16.82 -10.22 3.49
CA VAL A 12 -16.16 -11.35 4.17
C VAL A 12 -14.86 -11.66 3.44
N LEU A 13 -13.75 -11.64 4.17
CA LEU A 13 -12.43 -12.01 3.65
C LEU A 13 -12.29 -13.52 3.69
N VAL A 14 -12.10 -14.14 2.52
CA VAL A 14 -11.85 -15.58 2.39
C VAL A 14 -10.38 -15.80 2.07
N LEU A 15 -9.70 -16.59 2.90
CA LEU A 15 -8.28 -16.94 2.74
C LEU A 15 -8.18 -18.43 2.44
N ALA A 16 -7.49 -18.78 1.35
CA ALA A 16 -7.07 -20.14 1.05
C ALA A 16 -5.56 -20.23 1.30
N PRO A 17 -5.11 -20.58 2.51
CA PRO A 17 -3.69 -20.59 2.83
C PRO A 17 -2.96 -21.69 2.05
N GLU A 18 -1.80 -21.33 1.51
CA GLU A 18 -0.91 -22.25 0.81
C GLU A 18 0.45 -22.32 1.52
N ARG A 19 1.12 -23.47 1.40
CA ARG A 19 2.50 -23.67 1.81
C ARG A 19 3.26 -24.31 0.65
N ASP A 20 4.32 -23.64 0.22
CA ASP A 20 5.19 -24.12 -0.86
C ASP A 20 4.43 -24.39 -2.19
N GLY A 21 3.34 -23.65 -2.42
CA GLY A 21 2.50 -23.76 -3.62
C GLY A 21 1.45 -24.88 -3.55
N GLU A 22 1.35 -25.58 -2.41
CA GLU A 22 0.29 -26.56 -2.15
C GLU A 22 -0.70 -26.01 -1.13
N GLN A 23 -1.97 -26.39 -1.28
CA GLN A 23 -3.01 -26.01 -0.34
C GLN A 23 -2.70 -26.58 1.05
N LEU A 24 -2.77 -25.74 2.07
CA LEU A 24 -2.51 -26.16 3.44
C LEU A 24 -3.66 -27.02 3.96
N ASP A 25 -3.35 -28.19 4.49
CA ASP A 25 -4.33 -29.02 5.21
C ASP A 25 -4.78 -28.32 6.51
N LEU A 26 -6.07 -28.01 6.58
CA LEU A 26 -6.70 -27.31 7.70
C LEU A 26 -7.36 -28.25 8.72
N GLU A 27 -7.53 -29.54 8.41
CA GLU A 27 -8.18 -30.51 9.32
C GLU A 27 -7.56 -30.56 10.74
N PRO A 28 -6.23 -30.39 10.92
CA PRO A 28 -5.62 -30.40 12.26
C PRO A 28 -5.98 -29.19 13.13
N TYR A 29 -6.54 -28.13 12.55
CA TYR A 29 -6.78 -26.86 13.23
C TYR A 29 -8.28 -26.68 13.51
N THR A 30 -8.59 -26.36 14.75
CA THR A 30 -9.98 -26.28 15.25
C THR A 30 -10.44 -24.85 15.48
N GLY A 31 -9.55 -23.89 15.29
CA GLY A 31 -9.82 -22.48 15.50
C GLY A 31 -8.75 -21.61 14.85
N ILE A 32 -9.05 -20.32 14.85
CA ILE A 32 -8.18 -19.28 14.29
C ILE A 32 -8.27 -18.05 15.18
N GLU A 33 -7.12 -17.45 15.45
CA GLU A 33 -7.01 -16.15 16.09
C GLU A 33 -6.53 -15.15 15.05
N VAL A 34 -7.03 -13.92 15.11
CA VAL A 34 -6.67 -12.88 14.16
C VAL A 34 -6.19 -11.65 14.90
N THR A 35 -4.99 -11.19 14.56
CA THR A 35 -4.45 -9.91 15.03
C THR A 35 -4.45 -8.93 13.87
N LEU A 36 -5.04 -7.74 14.06
CA LEU A 36 -4.87 -6.62 13.15
C LEU A 36 -3.68 -5.79 13.62
N LEU A 37 -2.73 -5.55 12.71
CA LEU A 37 -1.61 -4.64 12.93
C LEU A 37 -1.84 -3.34 12.15
N ASP A 38 -1.58 -2.23 12.82
CA ASP A 38 -1.60 -0.90 12.21
C ASP A 38 -0.39 -0.69 11.27
N PRO A 39 -0.30 0.46 10.57
CA PRO A 39 0.82 0.76 9.68
C PRO A 39 2.19 0.83 10.39
N THR A 40 2.21 0.96 11.72
CA THR A 40 3.41 0.96 12.56
C THR A 40 3.76 -0.42 13.11
N TYR A 41 3.01 -1.46 12.71
CA TYR A 41 3.09 -2.84 13.20
C TYR A 41 2.64 -3.02 14.65
N ALA A 42 1.92 -2.06 15.23
CA ALA A 42 1.34 -2.20 16.55
C ALA A 42 0.02 -2.99 16.47
N PRO A 43 -0.25 -3.92 17.39
CA PRO A 43 -1.53 -4.62 17.44
C PRO A 43 -2.66 -3.66 17.83
N VAL A 44 -3.75 -3.70 17.08
CA VAL A 44 -4.94 -2.89 17.32
C VAL A 44 -5.95 -3.68 18.14
N SER A 45 -6.41 -3.07 19.23
CA SER A 45 -7.52 -3.60 20.01
C SER A 45 -8.80 -3.43 19.22
N THR A 46 -9.50 -4.54 18.95
CA THR A 46 -10.76 -4.59 18.23
C THR A 46 -11.77 -5.38 19.05
N SER A 47 -13.07 -5.13 18.84
CA SER A 47 -14.16 -5.99 19.34
C SER A 47 -14.04 -7.44 18.84
N GLY A 48 -13.20 -7.67 17.84
CA GLY A 48 -12.78 -8.98 17.35
C GLY A 48 -13.26 -9.21 15.93
N PHE A 49 -12.50 -9.96 15.15
CA PHE A 49 -12.99 -10.53 13.90
C PHE A 49 -13.89 -11.72 14.25
N VAL A 50 -15.00 -11.88 13.53
CA VAL A 50 -15.72 -13.16 13.53
C VAL A 50 -15.01 -14.05 12.52
N VAL A 51 -14.58 -15.22 12.98
CA VAL A 51 -13.68 -16.07 12.21
C VAL A 51 -14.14 -17.51 12.24
N SER A 52 -14.04 -18.18 11.10
CA SER A 52 -14.27 -19.62 11.00
C SER A 52 -13.25 -20.28 10.09
N VAL A 53 -12.97 -21.54 10.41
CA VAL A 53 -12.11 -22.43 9.63
C VAL A 53 -13.02 -23.46 9.00
N ASP A 54 -12.97 -23.57 7.68
CA ASP A 54 -13.57 -24.64 6.89
C ASP A 54 -12.49 -25.60 6.41
N GLN A 55 -12.86 -26.70 5.74
CA GLN A 55 -11.92 -27.72 5.25
C GLN A 55 -10.81 -27.12 4.39
N ASP A 56 -11.15 -26.14 3.56
CA ASP A 56 -10.27 -25.61 2.51
C ASP A 56 -9.95 -24.11 2.65
N SER A 57 -10.66 -23.40 3.52
CA SER A 57 -10.55 -21.94 3.62
C SER A 57 -10.81 -21.39 5.00
N LEU A 58 -10.37 -20.16 5.23
CA LEU A 58 -10.61 -19.37 6.43
C LEU A 58 -11.50 -18.20 6.04
N THR A 59 -12.57 -17.96 6.77
CA THR A 59 -13.43 -16.81 6.57
C THR A 59 -13.28 -15.85 7.74
N LEU A 60 -13.06 -14.58 7.43
CA LEU A 60 -12.86 -13.50 8.39
C LEU A 60 -13.89 -12.40 8.09
N GLU A 61 -14.78 -12.16 9.02
CA GLU A 61 -15.71 -11.03 8.98
C GLU A 61 -15.15 -9.88 9.82
N TRP A 62 -15.26 -8.67 9.28
CA TRP A 62 -14.77 -7.47 9.94
C TRP A 62 -15.62 -7.13 11.18
N PRO A 63 -15.02 -6.51 12.20
CA PRO A 63 -15.78 -5.97 13.32
C PRO A 63 -16.79 -4.91 12.84
N GLU A 64 -17.91 -4.78 13.55
CA GLU A 64 -18.94 -3.78 13.25
C GLU A 64 -18.49 -2.34 13.57
N GLU A 65 -17.32 -2.18 14.20
CA GLU A 65 -16.74 -0.89 14.57
C GLU A 65 -15.61 -0.47 13.62
N THR A 66 -15.42 0.85 13.48
CA THR A 66 -14.34 1.41 12.66
C THR A 66 -12.97 1.17 13.29
N VAL A 67 -12.19 0.24 12.75
CA VAL A 67 -10.81 -0.03 13.21
C VAL A 67 -9.73 0.63 12.35
N LEU A 68 -10.06 1.04 11.13
CA LEU A 68 -9.12 1.58 10.14
C LEU A 68 -8.97 3.11 10.29
N THR A 69 -8.33 3.54 11.37
CA THR A 69 -8.32 4.94 11.82
C THR A 69 -7.19 5.81 11.23
N ALA A 70 -6.22 5.19 10.56
CA ALA A 70 -5.06 5.88 9.98
C ALA A 70 -4.76 5.36 8.57
N PRO A 71 -4.27 6.24 7.67
CA PRO A 71 -3.82 5.80 6.35
C PRO A 71 -2.54 4.97 6.46
N GLY A 72 -2.36 4.02 5.54
CA GLY A 72 -1.18 3.17 5.49
C GLY A 72 -1.50 1.75 5.06
N VAL A 73 -0.49 0.89 5.16
CA VAL A 73 -0.64 -0.54 4.90
C VAL A 73 -0.83 -1.26 6.23
N TRP A 74 -2.05 -1.68 6.49
CA TRP A 74 -2.45 -2.51 7.63
C TRP A 74 -2.19 -3.98 7.32
N ARG A 75 -2.13 -4.83 8.35
CA ARG A 75 -1.89 -6.27 8.20
C ARG A 75 -2.82 -7.08 9.07
N ILE A 76 -3.55 -8.00 8.46
CA ILE A 76 -4.28 -9.04 9.15
C ILE A 76 -3.33 -10.23 9.30
N VAL A 77 -3.09 -10.67 10.53
CA VAL A 77 -2.21 -11.79 10.86
C VAL A 77 -3.06 -12.92 11.42
N PRO A 78 -3.42 -13.91 10.59
CA PRO A 78 -4.16 -15.07 11.05
C PRO A 78 -3.22 -16.11 11.68
N VAL A 79 -3.65 -16.69 12.79
CA VAL A 79 -2.94 -17.73 13.54
C VAL A 79 -3.88 -18.91 13.73
N LEU A 80 -3.57 -20.04 13.09
CA LEU A 80 -4.33 -21.27 13.25
C LEU A 80 -4.00 -21.91 14.61
N VAL A 81 -5.03 -22.42 15.28
CA VAL A 81 -4.94 -23.01 16.62
C VAL A 81 -5.54 -24.42 16.59
N SER A 82 -4.73 -25.41 16.99
CA SER A 82 -5.19 -26.79 17.18
C SER A 82 -5.55 -27.07 18.65
N GLN A 83 -6.52 -27.95 18.89
CA GLN A 83 -6.88 -28.44 20.22
C GLN A 83 -5.70 -29.11 20.96
N THR A 84 -4.77 -29.73 20.24
CA THR A 84 -3.72 -30.57 20.81
C THR A 84 -2.34 -29.93 20.85
N GLY A 85 -2.22 -28.65 20.47
CA GLY A 85 -1.03 -27.85 20.76
C GLY A 85 -0.44 -27.01 19.62
N PRO A 86 -0.35 -27.45 18.35
CA PRO A 86 0.35 -26.66 17.35
C PRO A 86 -0.41 -25.35 17.06
N ARG A 87 0.36 -24.25 17.06
CA ARG A 87 -0.07 -22.94 16.58
C ARG A 87 0.72 -22.63 15.32
N LEU A 88 0.03 -22.20 14.27
CA LEU A 88 0.64 -21.87 13.00
C LEU A 88 0.28 -20.44 12.60
N THR A 89 1.28 -19.56 12.59
CA THR A 89 1.13 -18.20 12.05
C THR A 89 1.18 -18.26 10.53
N LEU A 90 0.15 -17.72 9.88
CA LEU A 90 0.08 -17.61 8.42
C LEU A 90 0.70 -16.31 7.92
N SER A 91 0.92 -16.25 6.61
CA SER A 91 1.35 -15.02 5.95
C SER A 91 0.35 -13.89 6.19
N ALA A 92 0.88 -12.71 6.57
CA ALA A 92 0.04 -11.55 6.82
C ALA A 92 -0.63 -11.09 5.52
N VAL A 93 -1.92 -10.78 5.61
CA VAL A 93 -2.72 -10.25 4.50
C VAL A 93 -2.69 -8.73 4.57
N PRO A 94 -2.09 -8.05 3.58
CA PRO A 94 -1.99 -6.60 3.61
C PRO A 94 -3.31 -5.93 3.19
N VAL A 95 -3.66 -4.86 3.89
CA VAL A 95 -4.83 -4.04 3.65
C VAL A 95 -4.38 -2.59 3.46
N VAL A 96 -4.63 -2.01 2.30
CA VAL A 96 -4.31 -0.60 2.06
C VAL A 96 -5.45 0.27 2.55
N VAL A 97 -5.14 1.27 3.37
CA VAL A 97 -6.11 2.27 3.85
C VAL A 97 -5.67 3.65 3.37
N GLU A 98 -6.52 4.32 2.61
CA GLU A 98 -6.24 5.63 2.03
C GLU A 98 -6.98 6.76 2.75
N GLN A 99 -6.32 7.90 2.91
CA GLN A 99 -6.99 9.13 3.36
C GLN A 99 -7.37 10.00 2.16
N ARG A 100 -8.57 10.61 2.21
CA ARG A 100 -8.99 11.62 1.22
C ARG A 100 -8.25 12.94 1.46
N SER A 101 -7.00 13.01 1.01
CA SER A 101 -6.11 14.16 1.18
C SER A 101 -6.15 15.17 0.02
N GLY A 102 -6.78 14.79 -1.11
CA GLY A 102 -6.76 15.57 -2.36
C GLY A 102 -5.59 15.22 -3.28
N TRP A 103 -4.61 14.43 -2.82
CA TRP A 103 -3.60 13.79 -3.67
C TRP A 103 -4.19 12.64 -4.51
N HIS A 104 -3.40 12.02 -5.37
CA HIS A 104 -3.85 10.81 -6.08
C HIS A 104 -4.02 9.64 -5.10
N SER A 105 -5.22 9.04 -5.10
CA SER A 105 -5.48 7.71 -4.54
C SER A 105 -5.19 6.60 -5.55
N LEU A 106 -5.17 5.34 -5.10
CA LEU A 106 -5.09 4.13 -5.93
C LEU A 106 -6.08 4.18 -7.09
N ALA A 107 -7.35 4.44 -6.79
CA ALA A 107 -8.42 4.52 -7.78
C ALA A 107 -8.15 5.63 -8.82
N SER A 108 -7.74 6.81 -8.36
CA SER A 108 -7.48 7.93 -9.27
C SER A 108 -6.21 7.74 -10.10
N ALA A 109 -5.19 7.06 -9.56
CA ALA A 109 -3.94 6.77 -10.28
C ALA A 109 -4.20 5.79 -11.43
N ARG A 110 -4.99 4.73 -11.17
CA ARG A 110 -5.42 3.77 -12.20
C ARG A 110 -6.32 4.42 -13.26
N ALA A 111 -7.19 5.34 -12.86
CA ALA A 111 -8.06 6.06 -13.78
C ALA A 111 -7.33 7.12 -14.64
N SER A 112 -6.19 7.66 -14.20
CA SER A 112 -5.51 8.81 -14.82
C SER A 112 -4.47 8.44 -15.90
N GLU A 113 -4.84 7.48 -16.76
CA GLU A 113 -4.02 7.01 -17.91
C GLU A 113 -2.64 6.43 -17.51
N TRP A 114 -2.45 6.01 -16.26
CA TRP A 114 -1.27 5.24 -15.87
C TRP A 114 -1.47 3.77 -16.24
N ALA A 115 -1.37 3.47 -17.54
CA ALA A 115 -1.68 2.15 -18.09
C ALA A 115 -0.81 1.01 -17.53
N ASP A 116 0.43 1.31 -17.11
CA ASP A 116 1.40 0.36 -16.59
C ASP A 116 1.63 0.48 -15.07
N ALA A 117 0.66 1.03 -14.34
CA ALA A 117 0.69 1.07 -12.89
C ALA A 117 0.82 -0.33 -12.28
N PRO A 118 1.49 -0.49 -11.11
CA PRO A 118 1.50 -1.74 -10.37
C PRO A 118 0.09 -2.32 -10.18
N LEU A 119 -0.05 -3.61 -10.47
CA LEU A 119 -1.30 -4.34 -10.24
C LEU A 119 -1.55 -4.55 -8.74
N ASP A 120 -0.49 -4.79 -7.98
CA ASP A 120 -0.55 -4.91 -6.53
C ASP A 120 -0.86 -3.56 -5.86
N ASP A 121 -1.90 -3.53 -5.03
CA ASP A 121 -2.36 -2.32 -4.33
C ASP A 121 -1.29 -1.78 -3.38
N VAL A 122 -0.55 -2.67 -2.70
CA VAL A 122 0.47 -2.27 -1.72
C VAL A 122 1.64 -1.57 -2.42
N GLN A 123 2.12 -2.13 -3.53
CA GLN A 123 3.15 -1.53 -4.35
C GLN A 123 2.71 -0.17 -4.91
N LEU A 124 1.51 -0.09 -5.50
CA LEU A 124 1.01 1.18 -6.04
C LEU A 124 0.86 2.24 -4.94
N TYR A 125 0.31 1.88 -3.77
CA TYR A 125 0.18 2.77 -2.63
C TYR A 125 1.56 3.28 -2.15
N THR A 126 2.51 2.36 -1.98
CA THR A 126 3.86 2.68 -1.51
C THR A 126 4.56 3.67 -2.44
N VAL A 127 4.44 3.47 -3.76
CA VAL A 127 5.05 4.36 -4.75
C VAL A 127 4.36 5.72 -4.78
N LEU A 128 3.02 5.77 -4.65
CA LEU A 128 2.26 7.03 -4.59
C LEU A 128 2.57 7.85 -3.34
N GLU A 129 2.70 7.20 -2.18
CA GLU A 129 3.06 7.87 -0.92
C GLU A 129 4.49 8.39 -0.94
N ALA A 130 5.45 7.58 -1.40
CA ALA A 130 6.84 8.03 -1.56
C ALA A 130 6.93 9.22 -2.54
N ALA A 131 6.18 9.19 -3.64
CA ALA A 131 6.10 10.31 -4.57
C ALA A 131 5.46 11.56 -3.94
N ARG A 132 4.42 11.39 -3.10
CA ARG A 132 3.78 12.48 -2.36
C ARG A 132 4.78 13.15 -1.44
N GLU A 133 5.45 12.39 -0.58
CA GLU A 133 6.44 12.90 0.38
C GLU A 133 7.55 13.68 -0.32
N GLN A 134 8.10 13.14 -1.41
CA GLN A 134 9.11 13.85 -2.20
C GLN A 134 8.57 15.14 -2.83
N CYS A 135 7.33 15.12 -3.32
CA CYS A 135 6.70 16.31 -3.87
C CYS A 135 6.42 17.37 -2.80
N GLU A 136 5.98 16.96 -1.60
CA GLU A 136 5.70 17.85 -0.47
C GLU A 136 6.99 18.51 0.05
N GLU A 137 8.06 17.72 0.23
CA GLU A 137 9.36 18.22 0.65
C GLU A 137 9.95 19.20 -0.36
N PHE A 138 9.81 18.92 -1.66
CA PHE A 138 10.33 19.80 -2.70
C PHE A 138 9.40 21.00 -2.96
N ALA A 139 8.09 20.91 -2.77
CA ALA A 139 7.17 21.98 -3.11
C ALA A 139 7.29 23.20 -2.19
N PRO A 140 6.90 24.40 -2.67
CA PRO A 140 6.56 25.49 -1.77
C PRO A 140 5.37 25.11 -0.90
N ALA A 141 5.43 25.49 0.38
CA ALA A 141 4.30 25.33 1.29
C ALA A 141 3.02 25.94 0.69
N TYR A 142 1.91 25.24 0.87
CA TYR A 142 0.59 25.63 0.42
C TYR A 142 -0.41 25.44 1.55
N SER A 143 -1.53 26.15 1.48
CA SER A 143 -2.65 25.99 2.41
C SER A 143 -3.93 25.64 1.66
N GLY A 144 -4.78 24.83 2.28
CA GLY A 144 -6.03 24.38 1.68
C GLY A 144 -5.86 23.19 0.72
N THR A 145 -6.65 23.18 -0.35
CA THR A 145 -6.69 22.07 -1.32
C THR A 145 -5.39 21.92 -2.11
N VAL A 146 -4.96 20.66 -2.29
CA VAL A 146 -3.78 20.30 -3.09
C VAL A 146 -3.94 20.86 -4.53
N PRO A 147 -3.02 21.71 -5.00
CA PRO A 147 -3.07 22.24 -6.37
C PRO A 147 -3.03 21.13 -7.42
N THR A 148 -3.78 21.27 -8.52
CA THR A 148 -3.80 20.28 -9.62
C THR A 148 -2.40 19.95 -10.16
N ARG A 149 -1.52 20.96 -10.26
CA ARG A 149 -0.13 20.76 -10.71
C ARG A 149 0.69 19.88 -9.75
N TYR A 150 0.39 19.91 -8.44
CA TYR A 150 1.05 19.04 -7.46
C TYR A 150 0.55 17.60 -7.60
N ARG A 151 -0.77 17.41 -7.77
CA ARG A 151 -1.33 16.09 -8.07
C ARG A 151 -0.68 15.48 -9.32
N GLN A 152 -0.61 16.25 -10.41
CA GLN A 152 0.07 15.80 -11.63
C GLN A 152 1.55 15.48 -11.39
N ALA A 153 2.26 16.32 -10.62
CA ALA A 153 3.65 16.07 -10.25
C ALA A 153 3.84 14.75 -9.49
N GLN A 154 2.96 14.44 -8.53
CA GLN A 154 2.96 13.17 -7.81
C GLN A 154 2.84 11.99 -8.78
N LEU A 155 1.88 12.04 -9.72
CA LEU A 155 1.68 10.94 -10.67
C LEU A 155 2.89 10.72 -11.57
N VAL A 156 3.50 11.81 -12.07
CA VAL A 156 4.72 11.73 -12.90
C VAL A 156 5.90 11.19 -12.08
N GLN A 157 6.05 11.62 -10.83
CA GLN A 157 7.11 11.12 -9.95
C GLN A 157 6.91 9.66 -9.58
N ALA A 158 5.67 9.25 -9.28
CA ALA A 158 5.31 7.86 -9.01
C ALA A 158 5.65 6.94 -10.20
N ARG A 159 5.33 7.37 -11.43
CA ARG A 159 5.73 6.66 -12.65
C ARG A 159 7.25 6.50 -12.75
N ALA A 160 8.00 7.57 -12.52
CA ALA A 160 9.46 7.53 -12.57
C ALA A 160 10.06 6.58 -11.52
N LEU A 161 9.54 6.60 -10.28
CA LEU A 161 9.93 5.67 -9.22
C LEU A 161 9.63 4.22 -9.60
N TRP A 162 8.46 3.94 -10.15
CA TRP A 162 8.08 2.59 -10.59
C TRP A 162 8.97 2.07 -11.72
N GLN A 163 9.27 2.89 -12.73
CA GLN A 163 10.17 2.49 -13.81
C GLN A 163 11.57 2.15 -13.29
N SER A 164 12.07 2.89 -12.32
CA SER A 164 13.38 2.61 -11.69
C SER A 164 13.39 1.25 -10.99
N VAL A 165 12.34 0.92 -10.24
CA VAL A 165 12.19 -0.40 -9.59
C VAL A 165 12.12 -1.51 -10.64
N LYS A 166 11.33 -1.31 -11.70
CA LYS A 166 11.15 -2.29 -12.78
C LYS A 166 12.43 -2.55 -13.57
N SER A 167 13.19 -1.51 -13.94
CA SER A 167 14.43 -1.66 -14.71
C SER A 167 15.54 -2.36 -13.92
N ASN A 168 15.60 -2.14 -12.61
CA ASN A 168 16.59 -2.77 -11.74
C ASN A 168 16.34 -4.28 -11.53
N GLY A 169 15.11 -4.75 -11.73
CA GLY A 169 14.76 -6.17 -11.62
C GLY A 169 15.16 -7.04 -12.82
N GLN A 170 15.32 -6.46 -14.02
CA GLN A 170 15.61 -7.22 -15.25
C GLN A 170 17.02 -7.04 -15.81
N SER A 171 17.77 -6.01 -15.41
CA SER A 171 19.04 -5.62 -16.08
C SER A 171 20.31 -5.87 -15.26
N GLN A 172 20.28 -6.68 -14.19
CA GLN A 172 21.45 -6.93 -13.34
C GLN A 172 21.79 -8.43 -13.16
N ILE A 173 22.11 -9.11 -14.26
CA ILE A 173 22.94 -10.33 -14.24
C ILE A 173 24.27 -9.97 -14.89
N GLY A 174 25.18 -9.40 -14.11
CA GLY A 174 26.54 -9.05 -14.53
C GLY A 174 27.33 -8.59 -13.31
N GLY A 175 28.32 -9.37 -12.90
CA GLY A 175 29.11 -9.15 -11.70
C GLY A 175 29.91 -7.84 -11.73
N GLU A 176 30.11 -7.29 -10.53
CA GLU A 176 30.85 -6.07 -10.17
C GLU A 176 30.04 -4.76 -10.16
N GLY A 177 29.60 -4.39 -8.95
CA GLY A 177 29.17 -3.03 -8.60
C GLY A 177 27.68 -2.91 -8.29
N PHE A 178 27.31 -3.07 -7.02
CA PHE A 178 25.99 -2.72 -6.48
C PHE A 178 25.79 -1.18 -6.45
N ALA A 179 25.88 -0.53 -7.60
CA ALA A 179 25.55 0.88 -7.72
C ALA A 179 24.02 0.99 -7.80
N VAL A 180 23.38 1.18 -6.64
CA VAL A 180 21.98 1.62 -6.60
C VAL A 180 21.94 3.04 -7.18
N THR A 181 21.48 3.16 -8.42
CA THR A 181 21.31 4.45 -9.08
C THR A 181 20.12 5.18 -8.47
N VAL A 182 20.41 6.10 -7.54
CA VAL A 182 19.40 7.02 -7.02
C VAL A 182 19.14 8.07 -8.09
N PHE A 183 18.04 7.96 -8.81
CA PHE A 183 17.64 8.98 -9.77
C PHE A 183 17.07 10.18 -9.00
N PRO A 184 17.66 11.38 -9.12
CA PRO A 184 17.08 12.57 -8.52
C PRO A 184 15.72 12.87 -9.17
N MET A 185 14.83 13.55 -8.44
CA MET A 185 13.55 14.01 -8.97
C MET A 185 13.73 14.75 -10.31
N ASP A 186 12.95 14.36 -11.32
CA ASP A 186 13.08 14.85 -12.69
C ASP A 186 12.80 16.36 -12.81
N TRP A 187 13.42 17.01 -13.79
CA TRP A 187 13.27 18.45 -14.01
C TRP A 187 11.82 18.84 -14.32
N SER A 188 11.06 17.98 -15.01
CA SER A 188 9.65 18.25 -15.36
C SER A 188 8.78 18.29 -14.11
N VAL A 189 8.96 17.34 -13.19
CA VAL A 189 8.32 17.31 -11.87
C VAL A 189 8.68 18.56 -11.08
N LYS A 190 9.96 18.93 -11.04
CA LYS A 190 10.41 20.15 -10.36
C LYS A 190 9.76 21.40 -10.93
N ARG A 191 9.57 21.51 -12.25
CA ARG A 191 8.88 22.64 -12.88
C ARG A 191 7.37 22.67 -12.61
N LEU A 192 6.72 21.52 -12.44
CA LEU A 192 5.32 21.45 -12.00
C LEU A 192 5.16 21.94 -10.56
N LEU A 193 6.08 21.54 -9.66
CA LEU A 193 6.06 21.94 -8.25
C LEU A 193 6.50 23.38 -8.05
N ARG A 194 7.56 23.81 -8.75
CA ARG A 194 8.17 25.16 -8.69
C ARG A 194 8.36 25.74 -10.10
N PRO A 195 7.31 26.33 -10.70
CA PRO A 195 7.43 26.99 -11.99
C PRO A 195 8.45 28.13 -11.95
N LEU A 196 9.31 28.22 -12.98
CA LEU A 196 10.24 29.33 -13.13
C LEU A 196 9.44 30.61 -13.40
N ARG A 197 9.52 31.58 -12.48
CA ARG A 197 8.99 32.93 -12.75
C ARG A 197 9.93 33.62 -13.73
N GLY A 198 9.40 34.14 -14.84
CA GLY A 198 10.15 35.02 -15.73
C GLY A 198 10.68 36.20 -14.93
N ARG A 199 12.00 36.42 -14.94
CA ARG A 199 12.58 37.66 -14.43
C ARG A 199 12.33 38.73 -15.49
N PRO A 200 11.56 39.80 -15.23
CA PRO A 200 11.52 40.91 -16.16
C PRO A 200 12.96 41.45 -16.29
N VAL A 201 13.52 41.37 -17.49
CA VAL A 201 14.77 42.05 -17.82
C VAL A 201 14.39 43.50 -18.04
N ALA A 202 14.79 44.39 -17.14
CA ALA A 202 14.73 45.81 -17.39
C ALA A 202 15.78 46.13 -18.47
N THR A 203 15.32 46.24 -19.72
CA THR A 203 16.03 46.95 -20.79
C THR A 203 15.94 48.45 -20.59
#